data_AF-A0A976QF75-F1
#
_entry.id   AF-A0A976QF75-F1
#
_cell.length_a   1.000
_cell.length_b   1.000
_cell.length_c   1.000
_cell.angle_alpha   90.00
_cell.angle_beta   90.00
_cell.angle_gamma   90.00
#
_symmetry.space_group_name_H-M   'P 1'
#
loop_
_entity.id
_entity.type
_entity.pdbx_description
1 polymer ?
#
loop_
_entity_poly.entity_id
_entity_poly.type
_entity_poly.pdbx_seq_one_letter_code
_entity_poly.pdbx_strand_id
1 'polypeptide(L)' 'PFINGAKVIGKVLKQGRAKKIKIFKYRSKVRYRRRKGHRQEFTEVEIQDIK' A
#
# COMPACT_ATOMS: atom_id res chain seq x y z
N PRO A 1 4.16 -9.45 -21.48
CA PRO A 1 4.34 -8.88 -22.84
C PRO A 1 3.52 -7.59 -22.94
N PHE A 2 4.02 -6.58 -23.66
CA PHE A 2 3.33 -5.30 -23.85
C PHE A 2 2.59 -5.27 -25.19
N ILE A 3 1.44 -4.59 -25.25
CA ILE A 3 0.71 -4.32 -26.50
C ILE A 3 1.26 -3.02 -27.08
N ASN A 4 1.83 -3.08 -28.30
CA ASN A 4 2.36 -1.89 -28.96
C ASN A 4 1.22 -0.90 -29.27
N GLY A 5 1.40 0.34 -28.84
CA GLY A 5 0.46 1.45 -29.05
C GLY A 5 -0.54 1.68 -27.91
N ALA A 6 -0.73 0.69 -27.02
CA ALA A 6 -1.69 0.80 -25.93
C ALA A 6 -1.19 1.76 -24.84
N LYS A 7 -2.00 2.76 -24.49
CA LYS A 7 -1.69 3.75 -23.44
C LYS A 7 -2.89 3.96 -22.54
N VAL A 8 -2.67 3.79 -21.25
CA VAL A 8 -3.66 4.12 -20.20
C VAL A 8 -3.32 5.49 -19.65
N ILE A 9 -4.24 6.44 -19.78
CA ILE A 9 -4.12 7.78 -19.20
C ILE A 9 -4.88 7.79 -17.88
N GLY A 10 -4.18 8.14 -16.80
CA GLY A 10 -4.76 8.25 -15.47
C GLY A 10 -4.37 9.54 -14.77
N LYS A 11 -5.22 10.00 -13.86
CA LYS A 11 -5.00 11.16 -13.00
C LYS A 11 -4.80 10.70 -11.56
N VAL A 12 -3.82 11.29 -10.88
CA VAL A 12 -3.62 11.07 -9.45
C VAL A 12 -4.69 11.85 -8.69
N LEU A 13 -5.51 11.14 -7.92
CA LEU A 13 -6.53 11.74 -7.07
C LEU A 13 -5.97 12.06 -5.69
N LYS A 14 -5.31 11.09 -5.06
CA LYS A 14 -4.87 11.22 -3.68
C LYS A 14 -3.63 10.40 -3.39
N GLN A 15 -2.80 10.92 -2.50
CA GLN A 15 -1.74 10.17 -1.86
C GLN A 15 -2.06 10.03 -0.38
N GLY A 16 -2.02 8.81 0.11
CA GLY A 16 -2.54 8.47 1.42
C GLY A 16 -1.77 7.36 2.11
N ARG A 17 -2.13 7.15 3.37
CA ARG A 17 -1.59 6.06 4.18
C ARG A 17 -2.71 5.14 4.62
N ALA A 18 -2.58 3.86 4.34
CA ALA A 18 -3.52 2.83 4.73
C ALA A 18 -3.75 2.80 6.25
N LYS A 19 -4.82 2.10 6.66
CA LYS A 19 -5.14 1.91 8.08
C LYS A 19 -3.96 1.28 8.81
N LYS A 20 -3.78 1.65 10.08
CA LYS A 20 -2.64 1.21 10.89
C LYS A 20 -2.77 -0.28 11.22
N ILE A 21 -1.84 -1.08 10.71
CA ILE A 21 -1.71 -2.50 11.05
C ILE A 21 -0.89 -2.59 12.34
N LYS A 22 -1.44 -3.25 13.36
CA LYS A 22 -0.76 -3.48 14.65
C LYS A 22 -0.08 -4.85 14.62
N ILE A 23 1.25 -4.85 14.69
CA ILE A 23 2.07 -6.07 14.74
C ILE A 23 2.51 -6.28 16.18
N PHE A 24 2.10 -7.40 16.78
CA PHE A 24 2.51 -7.81 18.11
C PHE A 24 3.29 -9.12 18.03
N LYS A 25 4.54 -9.10 18.48
CA LYS A 25 5.36 -10.31 18.62
C LYS A 25 5.53 -10.61 20.11
N TYR A 26 5.25 -11.84 20.50
CA TYR A 26 5.38 -12.33 21.86
C TYR A 26 6.14 -13.66 21.85
N ARG A 27 7.05 -13.84 22.82
CA ARG A 27 7.61 -15.16 23.16
C ARG A 27 7.46 -15.37 24.67
N SER A 28 6.90 -16.50 25.06
CA SER A 28 6.64 -16.83 26.46
C SER A 28 7.95 -17.10 27.22
N LYS A 29 7.96 -16.79 28.52
CA LYS A 29 9.07 -17.07 29.47
C LYS A 29 10.43 -16.42 29.18
N VAL A 30 10.61 -15.72 28.05
CA VAL A 30 11.86 -15.03 27.67
C VAL A 30 11.76 -13.50 27.72
N ARG A 31 10.76 -12.95 28.43
CA ARG A 31 10.49 -11.49 28.56
C ARG A 31 10.49 -10.74 27.22
N TYR A 32 10.15 -11.41 26.11
CA TYR A 32 10.14 -10.81 24.78
C TYR A 32 8.72 -10.42 24.37
N ARG A 33 8.48 -9.11 24.32
CA ARG A 33 7.26 -8.52 23.76
C ARG A 33 7.65 -7.34 22.88
N ARG A 34 7.24 -7.33 21.61
CA ARG A 34 7.44 -6.18 20.69
C ARG A 34 6.12 -5.77 20.07
N ARG A 35 5.84 -4.46 20.08
CA ARG A 35 4.70 -3.85 19.41
C ARG A 35 5.24 -2.90 18.34
N LYS A 36 4.84 -3.09 17.08
CA LYS A 36 5.16 -2.18 15.98
C LYS A 36 3.87 -1.85 15.21
N GLY A 37 3.74 -0.61 14.78
CA GLY A 37 2.71 -0.22 13.83
C GLY A 37 3.29 -0.17 12.42
N HIS A 38 2.51 -0.55 11.42
CA HIS A 38 2.83 -0.28 10.02
C HIS A 38 1.65 0.43 9.35
N ARG A 39 1.97 1.45 8.55
CA ARG A 39 1.03 2.18 7.70
C ARG A 39 1.65 2.26 6.32
N GLN A 40 1.07 1.53 5.39
CA GLN A 40 1.55 1.49 4.01
C GLN A 40 1.10 2.73 3.26
N GLU A 41 1.99 3.32 2.47
CA GLU A 41 1.68 4.43 1.57
C GLU A 41 1.03 3.90 0.30
N PHE A 42 0.06 4.65 -0.23
CA PHE A 42 -0.59 4.33 -1.49
C PHE A 42 -0.95 5.60 -2.24
N THR A 43 -1.05 5.46 -3.55
CA THR A 43 -1.53 6.49 -4.46
C THR A 43 -2.80 5.98 -5.11
N GLU A 44 -3.86 6.76 -4.98
CA GLU A 44 -5.14 6.53 -5.64
C GLU A 44 -5.12 7.23 -6.99
N VAL A 45 -5.30 6.44 -8.04
CA VAL A 45 -5.26 6.88 -9.44
C VAL A 45 -6.59 6.52 -10.08
N GLU A 46 -7.21 7.52 -10.70
CA GLU A 46 -8.39 7.34 -11.54
C GLU A 46 -7.94 7.16 -12.99
N ILE A 47 -8.44 6.11 -13.64
CA ILE A 47 -8.17 5.86 -15.05
C ILE A 47 -9.20 6.60 -15.88
N GLN A 48 -8.74 7.51 -16.74
CA GLN A 48 -9.61 8.39 -17.53
C GLN A 48 -9.82 7.89 -18.95
N ASP A 49 -8.77 7.34 -19.58
CA ASP A 49 -8.84 6.91 -20.98
C ASP A 49 -7.91 5.72 -21.23
N ILE A 50 -8.33 4.85 -22.15
CA ILE A 50 -7.55 3.69 -22.61
C ILE A 50 -7.51 3.78 -24.14
N LYS A 51 -6.31 4.02 -24.67
CA LYS A 51 -6.02 4.00 -26.12
C LYS A 51 -5.31 2.72 -26.51
#